data_AF-A0A9D8XNB6-F1
#
_entry.id   AF-A0A9D8XNB6-F1
#
_cell.length_a   1.000
_cell.length_b   1.000
_cell.length_c   1.000
_cell.angle_alpha   90.00
_cell.angle_beta   90.00
_cell.angle_gamma   90.00
#
_symmetry.space_group_name_H-M   'P 1'
#
loop_
_entity.id
_entity.type
_entity.pdbx_description
1 polymer ?
#
loop_
_entity_poly.entity_id
_entity_poly.type
_entity_poly.pdbx_seq_one_letter_code
_entity_poly.pdbx_strand_id
1 'polypeptide(L)'
;KEMYGNELSDRYMELLKSHFLYKNDETSLANYCASITMYPWLINGTKAIGGNSAPPSNLKSFCGGFINMVFIVSSMLSGACATPEFLMYMNYFIGLEFGEDYYLRADDVVDLSNKRRSIDKIICDYFEQIVYSINQPTGARNFQAVFWNISYYDKFYFESLFSEFVFPNGSKPHWESLSWLQKRFMKWFNKERTRAVLTFPVETMALLSKDGDVMDKEYGDFTAEMYSEGHSFFTYMSDNADSLASCCRLRNEIQDNGFSYTLGAGGVSTGSKSVLTINLNRCIQHAVKMGMPYQTFLREIIDIAHKVQLGYNENLKDLQRKGMLPLFDSGFINISRQYLTIGVNGLVEAAEFLGIEINDNPKYLEFVQTVLGLVEEYNKKYRSKEVLFNCEMIPAENVGVKHAKWDREDHYFVPRDCYNSYFYIVEDTSLNVLDKFRLHGRDYVEHLTGGSALHMNLEEHLSKEQYRQLLRVAAEEGCNYFTFNIPNTVCNKCGHIDKRYLKECPECGSKDIDYLTRIIGYMKRISNFSQARQEEAGRRFYANGDCVKA
;
A
#
# COMPACT_ATOMS: atom_id res chain seq x y z
N LYS A 1 10.57 -29.94 -5.15
CA LYS A 1 10.99 -31.31 -5.53
C LYS A 1 11.71 -31.36 -6.88
N GLU A 2 11.07 -31.02 -8.00
CA GLU A 2 11.71 -31.15 -9.33
C GLU A 2 12.97 -30.28 -9.50
N MET A 3 12.92 -29.01 -9.08
CA MET A 3 14.04 -28.07 -9.29
C MET A 3 15.23 -28.29 -8.33
N TYR A 4 15.00 -28.79 -7.12
CA TYR A 4 16.01 -28.78 -6.04
C TYR A 4 16.09 -30.10 -5.23
N GLY A 5 15.44 -31.17 -5.69
CA GLY A 5 15.42 -32.47 -5.01
C GLY A 5 14.40 -32.59 -3.86
N ASN A 6 14.35 -33.77 -3.24
CA ASN A 6 13.47 -34.06 -2.10
C ASN A 6 13.93 -33.36 -0.83
N GLU A 7 15.24 -33.33 -0.56
CA GLU A 7 15.81 -32.80 0.67
C GLU A 7 15.38 -31.34 0.93
N LEU A 8 15.54 -30.44 -0.06
CA LEU A 8 15.09 -29.05 0.07
C LEU A 8 13.56 -28.96 0.22
N SER A 9 12.82 -29.83 -0.47
CA SER A 9 11.36 -29.87 -0.40
C SER A 9 10.89 -30.24 1.01
N ASP A 10 11.48 -31.27 1.58
CA ASP A 10 11.16 -31.77 2.92
C ASP A 10 11.58 -30.75 3.98
N ARG A 11 12.75 -30.12 3.82
CA ARG A 11 13.21 -29.02 4.66
C ARG A 11 12.26 -27.83 4.62
N TYR A 12 11.77 -27.41 3.46
CA TYR A 12 10.77 -26.35 3.37
C TYR A 12 9.49 -26.70 4.13
N MET A 13 8.98 -27.92 3.97
CA MET A 13 7.79 -28.38 4.70
C MET A 13 8.02 -28.42 6.21
N GLU A 14 9.22 -28.80 6.65
CA GLU A 14 9.61 -28.72 8.06
C GLU A 14 9.59 -27.28 8.56
N LEU A 15 10.17 -26.32 7.83
CA LEU A 15 10.23 -24.90 8.22
C LEU A 15 8.83 -24.25 8.29
N LEU A 16 7.89 -24.67 7.45
CA LEU A 16 6.48 -24.26 7.57
C LEU A 16 5.84 -24.84 8.84
N LYS A 17 6.00 -26.15 9.06
CA LYS A 17 5.42 -26.87 10.22
C LYS A 17 5.99 -26.38 11.55
N SER A 18 7.26 -25.97 11.55
CA SER A 18 7.97 -25.40 12.70
C SER A 18 7.97 -23.87 12.68
N HIS A 19 7.13 -23.24 11.85
CA HIS A 19 6.80 -21.82 11.90
C HIS A 19 7.97 -20.83 11.75
N PHE A 20 9.08 -21.26 11.14
CA PHE A 20 10.17 -20.36 10.71
C PHE A 20 9.80 -19.59 9.44
N LEU A 21 8.98 -20.20 8.59
CA LEU A 21 8.45 -19.61 7.38
C LEU A 21 6.92 -19.58 7.43
N TYR A 22 6.34 -18.57 6.80
CA TYR A 22 4.91 -18.42 6.60
C TYR A 22 4.60 -18.10 5.14
N LYS A 23 3.87 -18.99 4.45
CA LYS A 23 3.41 -18.73 3.10
C LYS A 23 2.15 -17.87 3.13
N ASN A 24 2.26 -16.63 2.64
CA ASN A 24 1.09 -15.76 2.48
C ASN A 24 0.17 -16.31 1.38
N ASP A 25 -1.14 -16.22 1.60
CA ASP A 25 -2.19 -16.60 0.65
C ASP A 25 -2.03 -18.02 0.09
N GLU A 26 -1.56 -18.96 0.93
CA GLU A 26 -1.23 -20.34 0.52
C GLU A 26 -2.40 -21.10 -0.12
N THR A 27 -3.64 -20.73 0.19
CA THR A 27 -4.85 -21.35 -0.38
C THR A 27 -5.22 -20.83 -1.77
N SER A 28 -4.51 -19.83 -2.29
CA SER A 28 -4.80 -19.20 -3.58
C SER A 28 -3.82 -19.64 -4.65
N LEU A 29 -4.35 -19.98 -5.83
CA LEU A 29 -3.57 -20.24 -7.05
C LEU A 29 -3.30 -18.95 -7.84
N ALA A 30 -3.98 -17.85 -7.49
CA ALA A 30 -3.79 -16.57 -8.13
C ALA A 30 -2.49 -15.90 -7.70
N ASN A 31 -1.93 -15.06 -8.57
CA ASN A 31 -0.84 -14.18 -8.19
C ASN A 31 -1.27 -13.23 -7.06
N TYR A 32 -0.32 -12.71 -6.30
CA TYR A 32 -0.62 -11.93 -5.10
C TYR A 32 -1.26 -10.58 -5.43
N CYS A 33 -0.51 -9.55 -5.79
CA CYS A 33 -1.06 -8.20 -5.99
C CYS A 33 -0.54 -7.55 -7.27
N ALA A 34 -1.23 -6.52 -7.74
CA ALA A 34 -0.85 -5.81 -8.95
C ALA A 34 -1.26 -4.34 -8.95
N SER A 35 -0.32 -3.49 -9.38
CA SER A 35 -0.59 -2.20 -10.00
C SER A 35 -0.71 -2.42 -11.50
N ILE A 36 -1.94 -2.37 -12.02
CA ILE A 36 -2.22 -2.69 -13.43
C ILE A 36 -2.03 -1.46 -14.31
N THR A 37 -1.66 -1.67 -15.57
CA THR A 37 -2.01 -0.70 -16.62
C THR A 37 -3.44 -0.96 -17.08
N MET A 38 -4.20 0.11 -17.25
CA MET A 38 -5.56 0.09 -17.80
C MET A 38 -5.57 0.29 -19.31
N TYR A 39 -4.41 0.50 -19.96
CA TYR A 39 -4.30 0.71 -21.40
C TYR A 39 -4.86 -0.47 -22.24
N PRO A 40 -4.60 -1.75 -21.90
CA PRO A 40 -5.23 -2.86 -22.62
C PRO A 40 -6.76 -2.85 -22.56
N TRP A 41 -7.33 -2.44 -21.41
CA TRP A 41 -8.78 -2.27 -21.25
C TRP A 41 -9.31 -1.11 -22.09
N LEU A 42 -8.56 -0.01 -22.18
CA LEU A 42 -8.94 1.14 -22.98
C LEU A 42 -9.04 0.81 -24.49
N ILE A 43 -8.24 -0.14 -24.97
CA ILE A 43 -8.23 -0.56 -26.40
C ILE A 43 -9.19 -1.72 -26.67
N ASN A 44 -9.33 -2.67 -25.74
CA ASN A 44 -10.00 -3.94 -26.01
C ASN A 44 -11.26 -4.18 -25.17
N GLY A 45 -11.57 -3.29 -24.21
CA GLY A 45 -12.58 -3.54 -23.19
C GLY A 45 -12.18 -4.71 -22.30
N THR A 46 -13.13 -5.53 -21.86
CA THR A 46 -12.88 -6.66 -20.94
C THR A 46 -12.81 -8.01 -21.62
N LYS A 47 -12.90 -8.07 -22.97
CA LYS A 47 -12.98 -9.33 -23.72
C LYS A 47 -11.78 -10.25 -23.49
N ALA A 48 -10.58 -9.66 -23.43
CA ALA A 48 -9.34 -10.42 -23.26
C ALA A 48 -9.21 -11.06 -21.87
N ILE A 49 -9.96 -10.57 -20.87
CA ILE A 49 -9.96 -11.06 -19.49
C ILE A 49 -11.30 -11.73 -19.11
N GLY A 50 -12.01 -12.29 -20.10
CA GLY A 50 -13.21 -13.10 -19.88
C GLY A 50 -14.52 -12.32 -19.68
N GLY A 51 -14.51 -11.00 -19.82
CA GLY A 51 -15.72 -10.18 -19.87
C GLY A 51 -16.28 -10.03 -21.29
N ASN A 52 -17.37 -9.25 -21.44
CA ASN A 52 -18.03 -9.05 -22.75
C ASN A 52 -18.03 -7.58 -23.22
N SER A 53 -17.56 -6.65 -22.39
CA SER A 53 -17.61 -5.22 -22.67
C SER A 53 -16.62 -4.81 -23.76
N ALA A 54 -17.09 -3.96 -24.68
CA ALA A 54 -16.25 -3.24 -25.64
C ALA A 54 -15.50 -2.08 -24.94
N PRO A 55 -14.54 -1.43 -25.63
CA PRO A 55 -13.86 -0.23 -25.11
C PRO A 55 -14.85 0.88 -24.70
N PRO A 56 -14.58 1.62 -23.61
CA PRO A 56 -15.39 2.76 -23.23
C PRO A 56 -15.27 3.88 -24.28
N SER A 57 -16.40 4.53 -24.60
CA SER A 57 -16.49 5.59 -25.62
C SER A 57 -16.95 6.95 -25.09
N ASN A 58 -17.44 6.99 -23.85
CA ASN A 58 -17.90 8.19 -23.15
C ASN A 58 -17.76 8.01 -21.63
N LEU A 59 -17.93 9.10 -20.87
CA LEU A 59 -17.77 9.11 -19.41
C LEU A 59 -18.62 8.05 -18.71
N LYS A 60 -19.87 7.84 -19.13
CA LYS A 60 -20.76 6.85 -18.48
C LYS A 60 -20.25 5.42 -18.67
N SER A 61 -19.86 5.09 -19.90
CA SER A 61 -19.31 3.78 -20.25
C SER A 61 -17.95 3.53 -19.59
N PHE A 62 -17.13 4.58 -19.41
CA PHE A 62 -15.90 4.52 -18.64
C PHE A 62 -16.18 4.18 -17.18
N CYS A 63 -17.05 4.93 -16.50
CA CYS A 63 -17.32 4.71 -15.07
C CYS A 63 -17.91 3.31 -14.80
N GLY A 64 -18.91 2.89 -15.59
CA GLY A 64 -19.49 1.54 -15.46
C GLY A 64 -18.51 0.42 -15.86
N GLY A 65 -17.75 0.64 -16.93
CA GLY A 65 -16.75 -0.32 -17.40
C GLY A 65 -15.57 -0.46 -16.43
N PHE A 66 -15.14 0.63 -15.79
CA PHE A 66 -14.07 0.66 -14.81
C PHE A 66 -14.43 -0.17 -13.58
N ILE A 67 -15.64 0.01 -13.04
CA ILE A 67 -16.16 -0.79 -11.91
C ILE A 67 -16.08 -2.28 -12.25
N ASN A 68 -16.60 -2.67 -13.42
CA ASN A 68 -16.58 -4.07 -13.87
C ASN A 68 -15.15 -4.59 -14.05
N MET A 69 -14.25 -3.79 -14.64
CA MET A 69 -12.85 -4.16 -14.85
C MET A 69 -12.15 -4.40 -13.50
N VAL A 70 -12.31 -3.51 -12.52
CA VAL A 70 -11.73 -3.66 -11.18
C VAL A 70 -12.23 -4.93 -10.50
N PHE A 71 -13.52 -5.27 -10.60
CA PHE A 71 -14.04 -6.53 -10.06
C PHE A 71 -13.46 -7.77 -10.74
N ILE A 72 -13.39 -7.78 -12.08
CA ILE A 72 -12.83 -8.90 -12.84
C ILE A 72 -11.36 -9.10 -12.47
N VAL A 73 -10.55 -8.05 -12.54
CA VAL A 73 -9.12 -8.12 -12.20
C VAL A 73 -8.92 -8.60 -10.77
N SER A 74 -9.68 -8.05 -9.82
CA SER A 74 -9.53 -8.41 -8.40
C SER A 74 -9.98 -9.83 -8.08
N SER A 75 -10.83 -10.44 -8.91
CA SER A 75 -11.18 -11.87 -8.79
C SER A 75 -10.04 -12.80 -9.22
N MET A 76 -9.06 -12.27 -9.97
CA MET A 76 -7.90 -12.99 -10.49
C MET A 76 -6.62 -12.71 -9.69
N LEU A 77 -6.71 -11.93 -8.60
CA LEU A 77 -5.61 -11.58 -7.71
C LEU A 77 -5.95 -12.04 -6.28
N SER A 78 -4.94 -12.35 -5.46
CA SER A 78 -5.17 -12.67 -4.04
C SER A 78 -5.28 -11.39 -3.18
N GLY A 79 -4.41 -10.42 -3.46
CA GLY A 79 -4.25 -9.15 -2.74
C GLY A 79 -4.85 -7.95 -3.48
N ALA A 80 -4.17 -6.81 -3.39
CA ALA A 80 -4.66 -5.52 -3.88
C ALA A 80 -4.61 -5.39 -5.41
N CYS A 81 -5.58 -4.64 -5.94
CA CYS A 81 -5.62 -4.13 -7.30
C CYS A 81 -5.43 -2.61 -7.26
N ALA A 82 -4.32 -2.10 -7.77
CA ALA A 82 -4.07 -0.67 -7.89
C ALA A 82 -4.27 -0.19 -9.33
N THR A 83 -4.92 0.96 -9.46
CA THR A 83 -5.19 1.61 -10.75
C THR A 83 -4.62 3.04 -10.72
N PRO A 84 -3.28 3.20 -10.83
CA PRO A 84 -2.64 4.52 -10.77
C PRO A 84 -3.16 5.50 -11.85
N GLU A 85 -3.60 4.97 -12.98
CA GLU A 85 -4.09 5.74 -14.13
C GLU A 85 -5.56 6.16 -14.03
N PHE A 86 -6.27 5.81 -12.95
CA PHE A 86 -7.72 6.00 -12.82
C PHE A 86 -8.18 7.44 -13.08
N LEU A 87 -7.62 8.41 -12.34
CA LEU A 87 -8.04 9.81 -12.44
C LEU A 87 -7.59 10.43 -13.76
N MET A 88 -6.43 10.04 -14.29
CA MET A 88 -5.95 10.48 -15.60
C MET A 88 -6.91 10.04 -16.73
N TYR A 89 -7.36 8.78 -16.70
CA TYR A 89 -8.30 8.29 -17.70
C TYR A 89 -9.69 8.89 -17.51
N MET A 90 -10.13 9.06 -16.26
CA MET A 90 -11.39 9.74 -15.98
C MET A 90 -11.37 11.19 -16.52
N ASN A 91 -10.27 11.91 -16.30
CA ASN A 91 -10.07 13.27 -16.81
C ASN A 91 -10.20 13.33 -18.34
N TYR A 92 -9.61 12.35 -19.05
CA TYR A 92 -9.76 12.23 -20.50
C TYR A 92 -11.22 12.08 -20.93
N PHE A 93 -11.99 11.17 -20.31
CA PHE A 93 -13.39 10.98 -20.67
C PHE A 93 -14.30 12.15 -20.25
N ILE A 94 -13.95 12.91 -19.21
CA ILE A 94 -14.62 14.17 -18.88
C ILE A 94 -14.34 15.21 -19.97
N GLY A 95 -13.09 15.32 -20.43
CA GLY A 95 -12.68 16.23 -21.50
C GLY A 95 -13.39 15.93 -22.83
N LEU A 96 -13.59 14.65 -23.17
CA LEU A 96 -14.37 14.26 -24.35
C LEU A 96 -15.85 14.68 -24.27
N GLU A 97 -16.41 14.75 -23.07
CA GLU A 97 -17.83 15.08 -22.86
C GLU A 97 -18.05 16.61 -22.77
N PHE A 98 -17.16 17.33 -22.08
CA PHE A 98 -17.39 18.74 -21.71
C PHE A 98 -16.33 19.73 -22.21
N GLY A 99 -15.27 19.25 -22.87
CA GLY A 99 -14.09 20.04 -23.26
C GLY A 99 -12.96 19.94 -22.22
N GLU A 100 -11.71 20.08 -22.65
CA GLU A 100 -10.52 20.02 -21.77
C GLU A 100 -10.52 21.15 -20.71
N ASP A 101 -11.22 22.24 -21.00
CA ASP A 101 -11.40 23.42 -20.15
C ASP A 101 -12.56 23.30 -19.14
N TYR A 102 -13.19 22.13 -19.01
CA TYR A 102 -14.35 21.92 -18.13
C TYR A 102 -14.16 22.44 -16.69
N TYR A 103 -12.94 22.35 -16.18
CA TYR A 103 -12.58 22.74 -14.81
C TYR A 103 -12.68 24.26 -14.58
N LEU A 104 -12.58 25.08 -15.63
CA LEU A 104 -12.77 26.54 -15.57
C LEU A 104 -14.24 26.95 -15.48
N ARG A 105 -15.13 26.03 -15.80
CA ARG A 105 -16.58 26.25 -15.89
C ARG A 105 -17.37 25.12 -15.22
N ALA A 106 -16.80 24.57 -14.15
CA ALA A 106 -17.33 23.40 -13.45
C ALA A 106 -18.74 23.62 -12.87
N ASP A 107 -19.14 24.89 -12.66
CA ASP A 107 -20.46 25.29 -12.19
C ASP A 107 -21.53 25.37 -13.30
N ASP A 108 -21.14 25.27 -14.57
CA ASP A 108 -22.09 25.27 -15.70
C ASP A 108 -23.09 24.12 -15.58
N VAL A 109 -24.38 24.43 -15.70
CA VAL A 109 -25.46 23.44 -15.67
C VAL A 109 -25.59 22.79 -17.04
N VAL A 110 -25.19 21.51 -17.12
CA VAL A 110 -25.17 20.73 -18.37
C VAL A 110 -26.18 19.58 -18.38
N ASP A 111 -26.75 19.22 -17.24
CA ASP A 111 -27.80 18.20 -17.15
C ASP A 111 -29.18 18.77 -17.51
N LEU A 112 -29.78 18.21 -18.56
CA LEU A 112 -31.13 18.58 -19.01
C LEU A 112 -32.25 17.87 -18.25
N SER A 113 -31.93 16.94 -17.34
CA SER A 113 -32.93 16.32 -16.47
C SER A 113 -33.52 17.32 -15.47
N ASN A 114 -34.58 16.91 -14.78
CA ASN A 114 -35.20 17.68 -13.70
C ASN A 114 -34.23 18.05 -12.56
N LYS A 115 -33.08 17.35 -12.46
CA LYS A 115 -32.06 17.63 -11.44
C LYS A 115 -31.15 18.82 -11.77
N ARG A 116 -31.05 19.25 -13.04
CA ARG A 116 -30.31 20.44 -13.48
C ARG A 116 -28.92 20.57 -12.83
N ARG A 117 -28.14 19.48 -12.87
CA ARG A 117 -26.80 19.36 -12.28
C ARG A 117 -25.73 20.12 -13.08
N SER A 118 -24.77 20.69 -12.37
CA SER A 118 -23.54 21.23 -12.94
C SER A 118 -22.57 20.14 -13.39
N ILE A 119 -21.54 20.51 -14.15
CA ILE A 119 -20.43 19.61 -14.53
C ILE A 119 -19.81 18.98 -13.27
N ASP A 120 -19.46 19.80 -12.27
CA ASP A 120 -18.90 19.33 -11.00
C ASP A 120 -19.81 18.31 -10.31
N LYS A 121 -21.12 18.57 -10.29
CA LYS A 121 -22.06 17.66 -9.65
C LYS A 121 -22.16 16.33 -10.39
N ILE A 122 -22.12 16.33 -11.72
CA ILE A 122 -22.08 15.09 -12.52
C ILE A 122 -20.80 14.30 -12.25
N ILE A 123 -19.64 14.98 -12.20
CA ILE A 123 -18.36 14.34 -11.86
C ILE A 123 -18.42 13.71 -10.47
N CYS A 124 -18.95 14.44 -9.48
CA CYS A 124 -19.14 13.93 -8.12
C CYS A 124 -20.14 12.75 -8.06
N ASP A 125 -21.19 12.74 -8.88
CA ASP A 125 -22.11 11.59 -9.00
C ASP A 125 -21.36 10.34 -9.50
N TYR A 126 -20.41 10.50 -10.43
CA TYR A 126 -19.58 9.39 -10.89
C TYR A 126 -18.55 8.93 -9.86
N PHE A 127 -17.95 9.86 -9.11
CA PHE A 127 -17.12 9.51 -7.96
C PHE A 127 -17.92 8.67 -6.95
N GLU A 128 -19.13 9.11 -6.61
CA GLU A 128 -20.05 8.40 -5.71
C GLU A 128 -20.34 7.00 -6.25
N GLN A 129 -20.75 6.89 -7.52
CA GLN A 129 -21.06 5.60 -8.14
C GLN A 129 -19.90 4.61 -8.06
N ILE A 130 -18.69 5.04 -8.43
CA ILE A 130 -17.50 4.17 -8.46
C ILE A 130 -17.11 3.74 -7.05
N VAL A 131 -16.95 4.70 -6.14
CA VAL A 131 -16.48 4.45 -4.78
C VAL A 131 -17.47 3.56 -4.02
N TYR A 132 -18.77 3.88 -4.04
CA TYR A 132 -19.75 3.08 -3.32
C TYR A 132 -19.88 1.67 -3.89
N SER A 133 -19.78 1.52 -5.22
CA SER A 133 -19.86 0.22 -5.88
C SER A 133 -18.68 -0.68 -5.51
N ILE A 134 -17.45 -0.16 -5.52
CA ILE A 134 -16.24 -0.94 -5.19
C ILE A 134 -16.16 -1.27 -3.69
N ASN A 135 -16.77 -0.45 -2.83
CA ASN A 135 -16.90 -0.73 -1.39
C ASN A 135 -18.02 -1.74 -1.08
N GLN A 136 -18.84 -2.18 -2.05
CA GLN A 136 -19.81 -3.23 -1.80
C GLN A 136 -19.10 -4.60 -1.69
N PRO A 137 -19.49 -5.44 -0.72
CA PRO A 137 -18.98 -6.79 -0.62
C PRO A 137 -19.40 -7.62 -1.85
N THR A 138 -18.47 -8.40 -2.39
CA THR A 138 -18.72 -9.23 -3.58
C THR A 138 -18.34 -10.69 -3.34
N GLY A 139 -19.13 -11.62 -3.90
CA GLY A 139 -18.87 -13.06 -3.80
C GLY A 139 -17.49 -13.45 -4.35
N ALA A 140 -17.02 -12.77 -5.41
CA ALA A 140 -15.71 -12.99 -6.01
C ALA A 140 -14.52 -12.63 -5.10
N ARG A 141 -14.78 -11.96 -3.97
CA ARG A 141 -13.79 -11.59 -2.95
C ARG A 141 -14.18 -12.13 -1.58
N ASN A 142 -14.81 -13.31 -1.54
CA ASN A 142 -15.26 -13.94 -0.29
C ASN A 142 -16.14 -13.02 0.57
N PHE A 143 -17.06 -12.29 -0.08
CA PHE A 143 -17.95 -11.30 0.54
C PHE A 143 -17.23 -10.14 1.23
N GLN A 144 -16.03 -9.81 0.76
CA GLN A 144 -15.33 -8.57 1.09
C GLN A 144 -15.41 -7.58 -0.06
N ALA A 145 -15.21 -6.30 0.24
CA ALA A 145 -15.00 -5.29 -0.79
C ALA A 145 -13.67 -5.52 -1.51
N VAL A 146 -13.53 -4.98 -2.71
CA VAL A 146 -12.27 -5.07 -3.45
C VAL A 146 -11.22 -4.21 -2.77
N PHE A 147 -10.04 -4.78 -2.52
CA PHE A 147 -8.88 -4.01 -2.07
C PHE A 147 -8.35 -3.18 -3.24
N TRP A 148 -8.86 -1.95 -3.34
CA TRP A 148 -8.56 -1.02 -4.42
C TRP A 148 -7.67 0.13 -3.98
N ASN A 149 -6.65 0.43 -4.78
CA ASN A 149 -5.71 1.54 -4.55
C ASN A 149 -5.71 2.53 -5.72
N ILE A 150 -5.57 3.83 -5.39
CA ILE A 150 -5.33 4.90 -6.35
C ILE A 150 -4.18 5.79 -5.90
N SER A 151 -3.64 6.56 -6.85
CA SER A 151 -2.57 7.52 -6.61
C SER A 151 -2.96 8.91 -7.08
N TYR A 152 -2.48 9.91 -6.36
CA TYR A 152 -2.43 11.31 -6.78
C TYR A 152 -0.97 11.67 -7.03
N TYR A 153 -0.73 12.52 -8.02
CA TYR A 153 0.62 12.93 -8.39
C TYR A 153 0.75 14.44 -8.28
N ASP A 154 1.88 14.91 -7.75
CA ASP A 154 2.34 16.26 -8.03
C ASP A 154 2.74 16.41 -9.51
N LYS A 155 3.06 17.65 -9.93
CA LYS A 155 3.39 17.91 -11.33
C LYS A 155 4.62 17.13 -11.80
N PHE A 156 5.66 17.07 -10.97
CA PHE A 156 6.94 16.48 -11.35
C PHE A 156 6.86 14.97 -11.48
N TYR A 157 6.18 14.29 -10.56
CA TYR A 157 5.91 12.87 -10.68
C TYR A 157 5.04 12.56 -11.88
N PHE A 158 3.99 13.36 -12.10
CA PHE A 158 3.11 13.17 -13.23
C PHE A 158 3.87 13.28 -14.56
N GLU A 159 4.69 14.32 -14.73
CA GLU A 159 5.51 14.51 -15.92
C GLU A 159 6.52 13.36 -16.11
N SER A 160 7.14 12.89 -15.04
CA SER A 160 8.07 11.76 -15.10
C SER A 160 7.39 10.46 -15.55
N LEU A 161 6.13 10.25 -15.15
CA LEU A 161 5.40 9.01 -15.46
C LEU A 161 4.63 9.09 -16.78
N PHE A 162 4.13 10.25 -17.18
CA PHE A 162 3.12 10.34 -18.23
C PHE A 162 3.46 11.35 -19.36
N SER A 163 4.66 11.94 -19.39
CA SER A 163 5.08 12.89 -20.45
C SER A 163 4.96 12.33 -21.88
N GLU A 164 5.30 11.06 -22.05
CA GLU A 164 5.25 10.33 -23.32
C GLU A 164 3.98 9.48 -23.49
N PHE A 165 3.05 9.53 -22.53
CA PHE A 165 1.78 8.83 -22.64
C PHE A 165 0.87 9.49 -23.68
N VAL A 166 0.19 8.68 -24.49
CA VAL A 166 -0.84 9.12 -25.45
C VAL A 166 -2.08 8.25 -25.34
N PHE A 167 -3.25 8.87 -25.43
CA PHE A 167 -4.52 8.16 -25.54
C PHE A 167 -4.71 7.56 -26.95
N PRO A 168 -5.65 6.61 -27.14
CA PRO A 168 -5.88 5.98 -28.45
C PRO A 168 -6.22 6.95 -29.59
N ASN A 169 -6.72 8.15 -29.29
CA ASN A 169 -7.01 9.19 -30.27
C ASN A 169 -5.79 10.10 -30.58
N GLY A 170 -4.63 9.84 -29.98
CA GLY A 170 -3.40 10.63 -30.12
C GLY A 170 -3.28 11.85 -29.20
N SER A 171 -4.31 12.16 -28.40
CA SER A 171 -4.24 13.25 -27.41
C SER A 171 -3.32 12.88 -26.23
N LYS A 172 -2.76 13.89 -25.59
CA LYS A 172 -1.95 13.75 -24.38
C LYS A 172 -2.76 14.08 -23.13
N PRO A 173 -2.40 13.55 -21.96
CA PRO A 173 -2.96 13.98 -20.68
C PRO A 173 -2.80 15.49 -20.45
N HIS A 174 -3.89 16.14 -20.02
CA HIS A 174 -3.91 17.58 -19.72
C HIS A 174 -3.75 17.81 -18.21
N TRP A 175 -2.61 18.38 -17.80
CA TRP A 175 -2.21 18.48 -16.39
C TRP A 175 -3.14 19.39 -15.58
N GLU A 176 -3.53 20.55 -16.11
CA GLU A 176 -4.29 21.55 -15.36
C GLU A 176 -5.68 21.01 -14.96
N SER A 177 -6.36 20.33 -15.88
CA SER A 177 -7.65 19.70 -15.60
C SER A 177 -7.51 18.46 -14.72
N LEU A 178 -6.44 17.67 -14.88
CA LEU A 178 -6.16 16.55 -13.99
C LEU A 178 -5.86 17.02 -12.56
N SER A 179 -5.04 18.06 -12.40
CA SER A 179 -4.67 18.64 -11.11
C SER A 179 -5.92 19.14 -10.36
N TRP A 180 -6.84 19.81 -11.07
CA TRP A 180 -8.15 20.17 -10.54
C TRP A 180 -8.95 18.93 -10.11
N LEU A 181 -9.01 17.89 -10.96
CA LEU A 181 -9.78 16.67 -10.69
C LEU A 181 -9.24 15.89 -9.48
N GLN A 182 -7.91 15.77 -9.33
CA GLN A 182 -7.27 15.12 -8.17
C GLN A 182 -7.65 15.83 -6.87
N LYS A 183 -7.48 17.17 -6.83
CA LYS A 183 -7.83 18.00 -5.67
C LYS A 183 -9.33 17.90 -5.36
N ARG A 184 -10.16 17.93 -6.40
CA ARG A 184 -11.62 17.81 -6.27
C ARG A 184 -12.04 16.46 -5.72
N PHE A 185 -11.47 15.36 -6.20
CA PHE A 185 -11.73 14.01 -5.69
C PHE A 185 -11.32 13.88 -4.22
N MET A 186 -10.13 14.37 -3.83
CA MET A 186 -9.68 14.32 -2.43
C MET A 186 -10.63 15.09 -1.48
N LYS A 187 -11.01 16.32 -1.84
CA LYS A 187 -11.96 17.12 -1.06
C LYS A 187 -13.34 16.45 -0.97
N TRP A 188 -13.85 15.96 -2.10
CA TRP A 188 -15.12 15.23 -2.13
C TRP A 188 -15.06 13.97 -1.26
N PHE A 189 -14.01 13.15 -1.38
CA PHE A 189 -13.93 11.88 -0.69
C PHE A 189 -13.70 12.03 0.82
N ASN A 190 -12.92 13.04 1.24
CA ASN A 190 -12.78 13.36 2.65
C ASN A 190 -14.14 13.68 3.30
N LYS A 191 -14.94 14.53 2.61
CA LYS A 191 -16.29 14.89 3.03
C LYS A 191 -17.23 13.69 2.98
N GLU A 192 -17.18 12.87 1.95
CA GLU A 192 -18.05 11.71 1.79
C GLU A 192 -17.83 10.66 2.90
N ARG A 193 -16.60 10.54 3.41
CA ARG A 193 -16.25 9.73 4.59
C ARG A 193 -16.86 10.21 5.91
N THR A 194 -17.58 11.33 5.93
CA THR A 194 -18.44 11.74 7.07
C THR A 194 -19.88 11.20 6.96
N ARG A 195 -20.26 10.70 5.78
CA ARG A 195 -21.60 10.18 5.48
C ARG A 195 -21.66 8.65 5.53
N ALA A 196 -20.58 7.99 5.13
CA ALA A 196 -20.49 6.54 5.10
C ALA A 196 -19.08 6.05 5.46
N VAL A 197 -19.00 4.82 5.96
CA VAL A 197 -17.73 4.13 6.21
C VAL A 197 -17.19 3.62 4.88
N LEU A 198 -16.31 4.41 4.26
CA LEU A 198 -15.67 4.09 2.98
C LEU A 198 -14.19 3.75 3.18
N THR A 199 -13.88 2.46 3.12
CA THR A 199 -12.53 1.92 3.26
C THR A 199 -11.68 2.17 2.02
N PHE A 200 -12.27 1.96 0.84
CA PHE A 200 -11.60 2.04 -0.46
C PHE A 200 -12.06 3.27 -1.26
N PRO A 201 -11.23 3.79 -2.18
CA PRO A 201 -9.85 3.37 -2.43
C PRO A 201 -8.92 3.71 -1.26
N VAL A 202 -7.87 2.92 -1.11
CA VAL A 202 -6.68 3.34 -0.35
C VAL A 202 -5.90 4.32 -1.23
N GLU A 203 -5.78 5.54 -0.75
CA GLU A 203 -5.20 6.67 -1.48
C GLU A 203 -3.72 6.86 -1.14
N THR A 204 -2.90 7.19 -2.15
CA THR A 204 -1.51 7.61 -1.97
C THR A 204 -1.23 8.92 -2.71
N MET A 205 -0.71 9.93 -2.02
CA MET A 205 -0.21 11.17 -2.59
C MET A 205 1.29 11.03 -2.87
N ALA A 206 1.70 11.04 -4.14
CA ALA A 206 3.10 10.95 -4.55
C ALA A 206 3.69 12.35 -4.79
N LEU A 207 4.73 12.71 -4.02
CA LEU A 207 5.37 14.02 -4.02
C LEU A 207 6.87 13.88 -4.25
N LEU A 208 7.40 14.52 -5.29
CA LEU A 208 8.84 14.50 -5.53
C LEU A 208 9.48 15.50 -4.57
N SER A 209 10.53 15.07 -3.87
CA SER A 209 11.25 15.88 -2.89
C SER A 209 12.68 16.14 -3.33
N LYS A 210 13.23 17.30 -3.00
CA LYS A 210 14.63 17.63 -3.25
C LYS A 210 15.09 18.63 -2.21
N ASP A 211 16.33 18.50 -1.77
CA ASP A 211 16.97 19.44 -0.83
C ASP A 211 16.14 19.66 0.45
N GLY A 212 15.61 18.57 1.04
CA GLY A 212 14.89 18.59 2.32
C GLY A 212 13.41 19.06 2.24
N ASP A 213 12.85 19.23 1.04
CA ASP A 213 11.45 19.63 0.92
C ASP A 213 10.81 19.10 -0.39
N VAL A 214 9.48 19.13 -0.48
CA VAL A 214 8.76 18.81 -1.72
C VAL A 214 9.07 19.84 -2.81
N MET A 215 9.18 19.39 -4.06
CA MET A 215 9.46 20.25 -5.21
C MET A 215 8.22 21.07 -5.60
N ASP A 216 7.06 20.42 -5.66
CA ASP A 216 5.78 21.09 -5.88
C ASP A 216 5.24 21.65 -4.56
N LYS A 217 5.51 22.93 -4.28
CA LYS A 217 5.10 23.59 -3.04
C LYS A 217 3.58 23.66 -2.91
N GLU A 218 2.86 23.83 -4.03
CA GLU A 218 1.40 23.89 -4.03
C GLU A 218 0.82 22.55 -3.58
N TYR A 219 1.32 21.44 -4.12
CA TYR A 219 0.91 20.10 -3.70
C TYR A 219 1.38 19.75 -2.28
N GLY A 220 2.54 20.26 -1.85
CA GLY A 220 2.97 20.18 -0.44
C GLY A 220 1.97 20.82 0.52
N ASP A 221 1.56 22.05 0.21
CA ASP A 221 0.62 22.79 1.04
C ASP A 221 -0.79 22.18 0.98
N PHE A 222 -1.22 21.71 -0.20
CA PHE A 222 -2.48 20.99 -0.36
C PHE A 222 -2.50 19.67 0.42
N THR A 223 -1.39 18.92 0.40
CA THR A 223 -1.24 17.68 1.17
C THR A 223 -1.39 17.94 2.67
N ALA A 224 -0.69 18.95 3.18
CA ALA A 224 -0.78 19.35 4.58
C ALA A 224 -2.18 19.85 4.95
N GLU A 225 -2.85 20.57 4.05
CA GLU A 225 -4.23 21.02 4.21
C GLU A 225 -5.19 19.83 4.33
N MET A 226 -5.11 18.86 3.42
CA MET A 226 -5.97 17.68 3.47
C MET A 226 -5.76 16.87 4.75
N TYR A 227 -4.53 16.77 5.28
CA TYR A 227 -4.29 16.18 6.60
C TYR A 227 -4.94 16.99 7.73
N SER A 228 -4.83 18.33 7.71
CA SER A 228 -5.45 19.20 8.73
C SER A 228 -6.99 19.15 8.70
N GLU A 229 -7.59 18.86 7.55
CA GLU A 229 -9.03 18.63 7.40
C GLU A 229 -9.47 17.21 7.76
N GLY A 230 -8.58 16.40 8.32
CA GLY A 230 -8.86 15.04 8.76
C GLY A 230 -9.05 14.02 7.64
N HIS A 231 -8.47 14.28 6.47
CA HIS A 231 -8.41 13.26 5.41
C HIS A 231 -7.40 12.17 5.75
N SER A 232 -7.69 10.96 5.30
CA SER A 232 -6.84 9.79 5.58
C SER A 232 -6.30 9.21 4.29
N PHE A 233 -4.99 9.34 4.08
CA PHE A 233 -4.27 8.83 2.92
C PHE A 233 -2.79 8.61 3.26
N PHE A 234 -2.09 7.84 2.44
CA PHE A 234 -0.63 7.72 2.54
C PHE A 234 0.04 8.82 1.72
N THR A 235 1.21 9.27 2.18
CA THR A 235 2.12 10.08 1.38
C THR A 235 3.33 9.24 1.01
N TYR A 236 3.67 9.27 -0.28
CA TYR A 236 4.89 8.72 -0.83
C TYR A 236 5.81 9.87 -1.25
N MET A 237 7.02 9.90 -0.72
CA MET A 237 8.04 10.89 -1.02
C MET A 237 9.31 10.21 -1.51
N SER A 238 9.89 10.73 -2.57
CA SER A 238 11.21 10.31 -3.03
C SER A 238 11.95 11.48 -3.62
N ASP A 239 13.27 11.39 -3.58
CA ASP A 239 14.20 12.22 -4.34
C ASP A 239 14.43 11.71 -5.77
N ASN A 240 13.86 10.56 -6.13
CA ASN A 240 13.92 9.96 -7.44
C ASN A 240 12.52 9.71 -8.02
N ALA A 241 12.29 10.20 -9.23
CA ALA A 241 11.03 10.06 -9.95
C ALA A 241 10.79 8.63 -10.50
N ASP A 242 11.83 7.80 -10.61
CA ASP A 242 11.77 6.42 -11.12
C ASP A 242 11.25 5.39 -10.10
N SER A 243 10.94 5.82 -8.87
CA SER A 243 10.81 4.94 -7.70
C SER A 243 9.42 4.34 -7.41
N LEU A 244 8.41 4.54 -8.27
CA LEU A 244 7.03 4.17 -7.90
C LEU A 244 6.66 2.71 -8.25
N ALA A 245 6.03 2.00 -7.32
CA ALA A 245 5.13 0.86 -7.59
C ALA A 245 3.99 0.83 -6.58
N SER A 246 2.83 1.35 -6.94
CA SER A 246 1.71 1.48 -6.01
C SER A 246 1.01 0.15 -5.70
N CYS A 247 1.50 -0.58 -4.69
CA CYS A 247 0.75 -1.61 -3.98
C CYS A 247 1.07 -1.49 -2.49
N CYS A 248 0.29 -0.69 -1.76
CA CYS A 248 0.22 -0.44 -0.30
C CYS A 248 1.50 -0.30 0.57
N ARG A 249 2.70 -0.67 0.11
CA ARG A 249 4.02 -0.63 0.78
C ARG A 249 5.19 -0.80 -0.19
N LEU A 250 4.95 -1.31 -1.40
CA LEU A 250 5.99 -1.65 -2.36
C LEU A 250 6.77 -0.42 -2.84
N ARG A 251 8.05 -0.33 -2.45
CA ARG A 251 9.04 0.56 -3.04
C ARG A 251 9.74 -0.18 -4.18
N ASN A 252 9.96 0.50 -5.32
CA ASN A 252 10.82 -0.01 -6.38
C ASN A 252 12.13 0.78 -6.41
N GLU A 253 13.26 0.08 -6.31
CA GLU A 253 14.55 0.57 -6.80
C GLU A 253 14.86 -0.17 -8.11
N ILE A 254 14.69 0.51 -9.25
CA ILE A 254 15.10 -0.02 -10.57
C ILE A 254 16.39 0.66 -11.02
N GLN A 255 17.43 -0.18 -11.09
CA GLN A 255 18.52 -0.27 -12.07
C GLN A 255 19.28 1.01 -12.46
N ASP A 256 20.53 1.06 -11.99
CA ASP A 256 21.64 1.53 -12.82
C ASP A 256 21.66 0.75 -14.15
N ASN A 257 21.53 1.50 -15.26
CA ASN A 257 21.61 1.09 -16.66
C ASN A 257 20.46 0.25 -17.24
N GLY A 258 19.50 0.93 -17.88
CA GLY A 258 18.58 0.31 -18.84
C GLY A 258 17.54 1.25 -19.45
N PHE A 259 17.89 2.00 -20.50
CA PHE A 259 16.92 2.62 -21.40
C PHE A 259 15.93 1.57 -21.95
N SER A 260 14.62 1.81 -21.87
CA SER A 260 13.64 1.21 -22.79
C SER A 260 12.30 1.95 -22.82
N TYR A 261 12.08 2.73 -23.89
CA TYR A 261 10.74 2.98 -24.45
C TYR A 261 10.31 1.73 -25.24
N THR A 262 9.03 1.29 -25.22
CA THR A 262 7.97 1.75 -26.16
C THR A 262 6.54 1.77 -25.56
N LEU A 263 6.29 1.64 -24.24
CA LEU A 263 4.91 1.75 -23.69
C LEU A 263 4.76 2.47 -22.34
N GLY A 264 5.70 3.35 -21.95
CA GLY A 264 5.47 4.33 -20.88
C GLY A 264 5.61 3.83 -19.43
N ALA A 265 6.65 4.35 -18.77
CA ALA A 265 6.89 4.56 -17.33
C ALA A 265 6.67 3.46 -16.26
N GLY A 266 7.80 2.98 -15.73
CA GLY A 266 8.27 3.31 -14.37
C GLY A 266 7.57 2.75 -13.13
N GLY A 267 6.24 2.68 -13.10
CA GLY A 267 5.50 2.24 -11.90
C GLY A 267 4.11 1.67 -12.11
N VAL A 268 3.74 1.50 -13.38
CA VAL A 268 2.50 0.87 -13.84
C VAL A 268 2.84 -0.53 -14.37
N SER A 269 1.97 -1.51 -14.15
CA SER A 269 2.19 -2.92 -14.54
C SER A 269 3.27 -3.64 -13.73
N THR A 270 3.22 -3.51 -12.40
CA THR A 270 4.14 -4.11 -11.43
C THR A 270 3.38 -4.67 -10.21
N GLY A 271 4.06 -5.28 -9.26
CA GLY A 271 3.46 -5.91 -8.07
C GLY A 271 4.25 -7.12 -7.60
N SER A 272 3.61 -8.02 -6.86
CA SER A 272 4.25 -9.25 -6.39
C SER A 272 3.45 -10.48 -6.81
N LYS A 273 4.17 -11.52 -7.23
CA LYS A 273 3.63 -12.83 -7.59
C LYS A 273 3.22 -13.59 -6.34
N SER A 274 4.06 -13.51 -5.31
CA SER A 274 3.96 -14.31 -4.08
C SER A 274 4.81 -13.69 -2.99
N VAL A 275 4.31 -13.73 -1.77
CA VAL A 275 5.04 -13.39 -0.55
C VAL A 275 5.31 -14.67 0.25
N LEU A 276 6.54 -14.84 0.71
CA LEU A 276 6.97 -15.87 1.66
C LEU A 276 7.68 -15.17 2.81
N THR A 277 7.09 -15.25 4.00
CA THR A 277 7.52 -14.47 5.16
C THR A 277 8.43 -15.27 6.08
N ILE A 278 9.51 -14.66 6.56
CA ILE A 278 10.42 -15.20 7.56
C ILE A 278 10.01 -14.68 8.95
N ASN A 279 9.85 -15.59 9.91
CA ASN A 279 9.71 -15.25 11.33
C ASN A 279 11.10 -14.94 11.92
N LEU A 280 11.49 -13.67 11.89
CA LEU A 280 12.83 -13.24 12.31
C LEU A 280 13.09 -13.56 13.78
N ASN A 281 12.11 -13.32 14.65
CA ASN A 281 12.26 -13.55 16.08
C ASN A 281 12.59 -15.02 16.37
N ARG A 282 11.82 -15.95 15.80
CA ARG A 282 12.08 -17.38 15.95
C ARG A 282 13.43 -17.78 15.39
N CYS A 283 13.77 -17.35 14.17
CA CYS A 283 15.05 -17.71 13.54
C CYS A 283 16.25 -17.28 14.38
N ILE A 284 16.23 -16.03 14.86
CA ILE A 284 17.33 -15.46 15.65
C ILE A 284 17.46 -16.16 16.99
N GLN A 285 16.34 -16.36 17.70
CA GLN A 285 16.35 -17.07 18.99
C GLN A 285 16.79 -18.53 18.84
N HIS A 286 16.37 -19.22 17.79
CA HIS A 286 16.76 -20.59 17.52
C HIS A 286 18.28 -20.72 17.37
N ALA A 287 18.89 -19.84 16.57
CA ALA A 287 20.33 -19.80 16.39
C ALA A 287 21.07 -19.55 17.71
N VAL A 288 20.62 -18.58 18.51
CA VAL A 288 21.21 -18.28 19.82
C VAL A 288 21.10 -19.48 20.77
N LYS A 289 19.94 -20.15 20.83
CA LYS A 289 19.74 -21.36 21.64
C LYS A 289 20.67 -22.51 21.21
N MET A 290 21.00 -22.60 19.92
CA MET A 290 21.95 -23.59 19.37
C MET A 290 23.42 -23.17 19.49
N GLY A 291 23.73 -22.01 20.07
CA GLY A 291 25.10 -21.51 20.23
C GLY A 291 25.76 -21.12 18.92
N MET A 292 24.98 -20.76 17.89
CA MET A 292 25.50 -20.33 16.58
C MET A 292 25.16 -18.86 16.29
N PRO A 293 25.98 -18.15 15.48
CA PRO A 293 25.64 -16.81 15.02
C PRO A 293 24.31 -16.82 14.24
N TYR A 294 23.39 -15.91 14.59
CA TYR A 294 22.07 -15.87 13.96
C TYR A 294 22.13 -15.57 12.46
N GLN A 295 23.17 -14.86 12.01
CA GLN A 295 23.41 -14.58 10.60
C GLN A 295 23.59 -15.88 9.81
N THR A 296 24.24 -16.89 10.39
CA THR A 296 24.46 -18.19 9.73
C THR A 296 23.14 -18.91 9.48
N PHE A 297 22.28 -18.99 10.50
CA PHE A 297 20.98 -19.64 10.34
C PHE A 297 20.05 -18.83 9.43
N LEU A 298 20.01 -17.50 9.56
CA LEU A 298 19.21 -16.66 8.66
C LEU A 298 19.62 -16.84 7.20
N ARG A 299 20.93 -16.93 6.89
CA ARG A 299 21.40 -17.19 5.52
C ARG A 299 20.86 -18.50 4.95
N GLU A 300 20.76 -19.56 5.77
CA GLU A 300 20.13 -20.83 5.36
C GLU A 300 18.64 -20.63 5.03
N ILE A 301 17.90 -20.00 5.95
CA ILE A 301 16.45 -19.79 5.79
C ILE A 301 16.15 -18.89 4.58
N ILE A 302 16.93 -17.82 4.39
CA ILE A 302 16.81 -16.91 3.26
C ILE A 302 17.11 -17.64 1.95
N ASP A 303 18.15 -18.47 1.89
CA ASP A 303 18.46 -19.27 0.68
C ASP A 303 17.31 -20.19 0.29
N ILE A 304 16.74 -20.89 1.28
CA ILE A 304 15.59 -21.78 1.07
C ILE A 304 14.37 -20.98 0.59
N ALA A 305 14.09 -19.84 1.22
CA ALA A 305 12.95 -19.00 0.83
C ALA A 305 13.05 -18.55 -0.65
N HIS A 306 14.24 -18.15 -1.11
CA HIS A 306 14.47 -17.78 -2.51
C HIS A 306 14.26 -18.96 -3.46
N LYS A 307 14.82 -20.13 -3.15
CA LYS A 307 14.66 -21.34 -3.98
C LYS A 307 13.19 -21.78 -4.06
N VAL A 308 12.45 -21.71 -2.95
CA VAL A 308 11.01 -22.02 -2.92
C VAL A 308 10.22 -21.03 -3.79
N GLN A 309 10.52 -19.73 -3.69
CA GLN A 309 9.89 -18.71 -4.52
C GLN A 309 10.19 -18.89 -6.02
N LEU A 310 11.39 -19.35 -6.38
CA LEU A 310 11.70 -19.74 -7.77
C LEU A 310 10.84 -20.93 -8.23
N GLY A 311 10.61 -21.91 -7.36
CA GLY A 311 9.65 -23.00 -7.61
C GLY A 311 8.23 -22.47 -7.87
N TYR A 312 7.76 -21.52 -7.06
CA TYR A 312 6.46 -20.86 -7.28
C TYR A 312 6.41 -20.13 -8.63
N ASN A 313 7.50 -19.43 -8.99
CA ASN A 313 7.59 -18.71 -10.27
C ASN A 313 7.48 -19.65 -11.48
N GLU A 314 8.10 -20.82 -11.44
CA GLU A 314 8.00 -21.80 -12.52
C GLU A 314 6.60 -22.44 -12.60
N ASN A 315 5.94 -22.66 -11.47
CA ASN A 315 4.51 -23.04 -11.45
C ASN A 315 3.64 -21.97 -12.11
N LEU A 316 3.87 -20.69 -11.80
CA LEU A 316 3.11 -19.58 -12.38
C LEU A 316 3.34 -19.47 -13.89
N LYS A 317 4.59 -19.63 -14.36
CA LYS A 317 4.90 -19.71 -15.80
C LYS A 317 4.20 -20.89 -16.47
N ASP A 318 4.08 -22.03 -15.80
CA ASP A 318 3.35 -23.19 -16.34
C ASP A 318 1.85 -22.92 -16.49
N LEU A 319 1.24 -22.29 -15.49
CA LEU A 319 -0.15 -21.83 -15.56
C LEU A 319 -0.33 -20.81 -16.71
N GLN A 320 0.63 -19.90 -16.89
CA GLN A 320 0.61 -18.95 -18.01
C GLN A 320 0.66 -19.67 -19.37
N ARG A 321 1.58 -20.63 -19.55
CA ARG A 321 1.68 -21.41 -20.80
C ARG A 321 0.40 -22.18 -21.13
N LYS A 322 -0.38 -22.55 -20.10
CA LYS A 322 -1.68 -23.21 -20.22
C LYS A 322 -2.85 -22.24 -20.45
N GLY A 323 -2.59 -20.94 -20.55
CA GLY A 323 -3.61 -19.90 -20.75
C GLY A 323 -4.50 -19.65 -19.52
N MET A 324 -4.01 -19.99 -18.33
CA MET A 324 -4.79 -19.86 -17.08
C MET A 324 -4.61 -18.51 -16.39
N LEU A 325 -3.79 -17.60 -16.93
CA LEU A 325 -3.50 -16.31 -16.31
C LEU A 325 -3.74 -15.14 -17.28
N PRO A 326 -5.01 -14.86 -17.62
CA PRO A 326 -5.37 -13.92 -18.68
C PRO A 326 -4.93 -12.47 -18.41
N LEU A 327 -4.69 -12.08 -17.15
CA LEU A 327 -4.15 -10.76 -16.81
C LEU A 327 -2.72 -10.56 -17.37
N PHE A 328 -1.89 -11.60 -17.33
CA PHE A 328 -0.55 -11.55 -17.94
C PHE A 328 -0.65 -11.60 -19.46
N ASP A 329 -1.47 -12.51 -19.99
CA ASP A 329 -1.59 -12.74 -21.43
C ASP A 329 -2.18 -11.52 -22.18
N SER A 330 -3.05 -10.77 -21.50
CA SER A 330 -3.69 -9.55 -22.03
C SER A 330 -2.89 -8.27 -21.79
N GLY A 331 -1.73 -8.36 -21.11
CA GLY A 331 -0.83 -7.22 -20.89
C GLY A 331 -1.25 -6.23 -19.81
N PHE A 332 -2.19 -6.58 -18.91
CA PHE A 332 -2.51 -5.74 -17.74
C PHE A 332 -1.34 -5.70 -16.75
N ILE A 333 -0.66 -6.85 -16.63
CA ILE A 333 0.53 -7.07 -15.81
C ILE A 333 1.57 -7.84 -16.60
N ASN A 334 2.85 -7.61 -16.29
CA ASN A 334 3.94 -8.38 -16.88
C ASN A 334 4.61 -9.26 -15.82
N ILE A 335 4.67 -10.57 -16.08
CA ILE A 335 5.25 -11.55 -15.15
C ILE A 335 6.72 -11.25 -14.84
N SER A 336 7.53 -10.74 -15.78
CA SER A 336 8.93 -10.42 -15.51
C SER A 336 9.11 -9.13 -14.69
N ARG A 337 8.08 -8.28 -14.63
CA ARG A 337 8.05 -7.04 -13.83
C ARG A 337 7.44 -7.22 -12.44
N GLN A 338 6.95 -8.42 -12.12
CA GLN A 338 6.46 -8.74 -10.79
C GLN A 338 7.54 -9.41 -9.93
N TYR A 339 7.60 -8.98 -8.68
CA TYR A 339 8.55 -9.46 -7.69
C TYR A 339 8.13 -10.81 -7.09
N LEU A 340 9.12 -11.58 -6.67
CA LEU A 340 8.99 -12.62 -5.65
C LEU A 340 9.43 -12.00 -4.33
N THR A 341 8.52 -11.89 -3.37
CA THR A 341 8.77 -11.11 -2.16
C THR A 341 9.20 -11.99 -1.01
N ILE A 342 10.32 -11.62 -0.39
CA ILE A 342 10.73 -12.14 0.92
C ILE A 342 10.12 -11.21 1.97
N GLY A 343 9.08 -11.68 2.63
CA GLY A 343 8.46 -10.95 3.73
C GLY A 343 9.26 -11.12 5.01
N VAL A 344 9.27 -10.10 5.87
CA VAL A 344 9.83 -10.21 7.22
C VAL A 344 8.85 -9.70 8.27
N ASN A 345 8.87 -10.32 9.46
CA ASN A 345 8.14 -9.90 10.65
C ASN A 345 8.88 -10.40 11.90
N GLY A 346 8.66 -9.76 13.05
CA GLY A 346 9.32 -10.11 14.30
C GLY A 346 10.69 -9.43 14.50
N LEU A 347 10.98 -8.34 13.78
CA LEU A 347 12.28 -7.67 13.82
C LEU A 347 12.53 -7.00 15.19
N VAL A 348 11.54 -6.24 15.69
CA VAL A 348 11.67 -5.54 16.99
C VAL A 348 11.71 -6.53 18.15
N GLU A 349 10.91 -7.60 18.08
CA GLU A 349 10.91 -8.65 19.11
C GLU A 349 12.25 -9.39 19.18
N ALA A 350 12.87 -9.65 18.02
CA ALA A 350 14.18 -10.26 17.95
C ALA A 350 15.26 -9.35 18.56
N ALA A 351 15.20 -8.04 18.31
CA ALA A 351 16.10 -7.07 18.88
C ALA A 351 15.96 -7.01 20.42
N GLU A 352 14.73 -6.98 20.94
CA GLU A 352 14.47 -7.03 22.39
C GLU A 352 14.99 -8.30 23.04
N PHE A 353 14.81 -9.47 22.40
CA PHE A 353 15.40 -10.73 22.87
C PHE A 353 16.92 -10.64 23.02
N LEU A 354 17.60 -9.93 22.11
CA LEU A 354 19.05 -9.71 22.15
C LEU A 354 19.47 -8.59 23.12
N GLY A 355 18.53 -7.99 23.86
CA GLY A 355 18.80 -6.84 24.73
C GLY A 355 19.27 -5.61 23.94
N ILE A 356 18.68 -5.38 22.78
CA ILE A 356 18.88 -4.17 21.97
C ILE A 356 17.70 -3.23 22.24
N GLU A 357 18.00 -2.00 22.63
CA GLU A 357 16.98 -0.98 22.86
C GLU A 357 16.42 -0.50 21.51
N ILE A 358 15.09 -0.37 21.43
CA ILE A 358 14.36 -0.02 20.19
C ILE A 358 14.17 1.50 20.13
N ASN A 359 15.29 2.21 19.96
CA ASN A 359 15.32 3.65 19.71
C ASN A 359 16.40 3.94 18.66
N ASP A 360 16.57 5.21 18.28
CA ASP A 360 17.64 5.57 17.36
C ASP A 360 19.01 5.47 18.05
N ASN A 361 19.69 4.34 17.83
CA ASN A 361 21.02 4.09 18.38
C ASN A 361 21.86 3.20 17.43
N PRO A 362 23.20 3.29 17.50
CA PRO A 362 24.08 2.55 16.60
C PRO A 362 23.89 1.02 16.63
N LYS A 363 23.56 0.44 17.80
CA LYS A 363 23.39 -1.02 17.96
C LYS A 363 22.10 -1.49 17.27
N TYR A 364 21.02 -0.73 17.37
CA TYR A 364 19.77 -1.05 16.69
C TYR A 364 19.88 -0.85 15.18
N LEU A 365 20.49 0.26 14.73
CA LEU A 365 20.76 0.50 13.33
C LEU A 365 21.59 -0.65 12.71
N GLU A 366 22.71 -1.03 13.33
CA GLU A 366 23.55 -2.14 12.87
C GLU A 366 22.77 -3.46 12.79
N PHE A 367 21.92 -3.74 13.79
CA PHE A 367 21.08 -4.93 13.79
C PHE A 367 20.09 -4.94 12.62
N VAL A 368 19.36 -3.84 12.41
CA VAL A 368 18.37 -3.70 11.33
C VAL A 368 19.06 -3.84 9.97
N GLN A 369 20.16 -3.11 9.76
CA GLN A 369 20.92 -3.15 8.52
C GLN A 369 21.50 -4.54 8.26
N THR A 370 22.01 -5.22 9.30
CA THR A 370 22.51 -6.60 9.16
C THR A 370 21.40 -7.53 8.70
N VAL A 371 20.24 -7.55 9.38
CA VAL A 371 19.16 -8.49 9.06
C VAL A 371 18.59 -8.25 7.67
N LEU A 372 18.31 -6.99 7.31
CA LEU A 372 17.76 -6.64 6.00
C LEU A 372 18.80 -6.77 4.88
N GLY A 373 20.07 -6.43 5.15
CA GLY A 373 21.18 -6.57 4.22
C GLY A 373 21.45 -8.03 3.84
N LEU A 374 21.24 -8.99 4.76
CA LEU A 374 21.28 -10.42 4.43
C LEU A 374 20.22 -10.80 3.40
N VAL A 375 19.00 -10.27 3.51
CA VAL A 375 17.95 -10.53 2.51
C VAL A 375 18.28 -9.86 1.19
N GLU A 376 18.79 -8.63 1.21
CA GLU A 376 19.20 -7.89 0.02
C GLU A 376 20.33 -8.60 -0.75
N GLU A 377 21.34 -9.11 -0.05
CA GLU A 377 22.43 -9.91 -0.64
C GLU A 377 21.87 -11.07 -1.47
N TYR A 378 20.89 -11.78 -0.92
CA TYR A 378 20.25 -12.92 -1.59
C TYR A 378 19.29 -12.49 -2.71
N ASN A 379 18.57 -11.38 -2.53
CA ASN A 379 17.75 -10.79 -3.59
C ASN A 379 18.63 -10.50 -4.81
N LYS A 380 19.84 -9.92 -4.61
CA LYS A 380 20.83 -9.68 -5.68
C LYS A 380 21.37 -10.99 -6.27
N LYS A 381 21.70 -11.98 -5.43
CA LYS A 381 22.20 -13.30 -5.85
C LYS A 381 21.24 -14.05 -6.77
N TYR A 382 19.93 -14.01 -6.48
CA TYR A 382 18.90 -14.77 -7.19
C TYR A 382 18.19 -13.97 -8.29
N ARG A 383 18.46 -12.67 -8.41
CA ARG A 383 17.91 -11.82 -9.46
C ARG A 383 18.42 -12.25 -10.85
N SER A 384 17.54 -12.20 -11.83
CA SER A 384 17.87 -12.38 -13.24
C SER A 384 17.15 -11.34 -14.10
N LYS A 385 17.28 -11.43 -15.43
CA LYS A 385 16.53 -10.57 -16.36
C LYS A 385 15.01 -10.84 -16.32
N GLU A 386 14.60 -12.03 -15.88
CA GLU A 386 13.19 -12.47 -15.88
C GLU A 386 12.61 -12.61 -14.47
N VAL A 387 13.46 -12.54 -13.44
CA VAL A 387 13.07 -12.77 -12.05
C VAL A 387 13.59 -11.64 -11.18
N LEU A 388 12.66 -10.97 -10.52
CA LEU A 388 12.91 -9.91 -9.56
C LEU A 388 12.57 -10.39 -8.15
N PHE A 389 13.38 -9.98 -7.18
CA PHE A 389 13.17 -10.23 -5.76
C PHE A 389 13.19 -8.91 -4.99
N ASN A 390 12.42 -8.84 -3.91
CA ASN A 390 12.45 -7.72 -2.98
C ASN A 390 12.20 -8.18 -1.52
N CYS A 391 12.49 -7.30 -0.57
CA CYS A 391 12.26 -7.51 0.86
C CYS A 391 11.19 -6.55 1.38
N GLU A 392 10.10 -7.07 1.95
CA GLU A 392 9.01 -6.25 2.49
C GLU A 392 8.83 -6.47 4.00
N MET A 393 8.69 -5.38 4.76
CA MET A 393 8.14 -5.44 6.11
C MET A 393 6.62 -5.58 5.99
N ILE A 394 6.14 -6.81 5.93
CA ILE A 394 4.76 -7.11 5.56
C ILE A 394 3.76 -6.55 6.58
N PRO A 395 2.52 -6.18 6.19
CA PRO A 395 1.48 -5.69 7.11
C PRO A 395 1.16 -6.64 8.27
N ALA A 396 1.38 -7.93 8.03
CA ALA A 396 1.22 -9.01 8.99
C ALA A 396 -0.13 -9.06 9.73
N GLU A 397 -1.25 -8.66 9.09
CA GLU A 397 -2.58 -8.56 9.74
C GLU A 397 -2.88 -9.76 10.63
N ASN A 398 -2.74 -10.96 10.06
CA ASN A 398 -2.96 -12.23 10.74
C ASN A 398 -1.66 -12.85 11.25
N VAL A 399 -0.57 -12.77 10.47
CA VAL A 399 0.65 -13.51 10.81
C VAL A 399 1.40 -12.93 12.00
N GLY A 400 1.30 -11.62 12.29
CA GLY A 400 1.90 -11.04 13.50
C GLY A 400 1.33 -11.64 14.79
N VAL A 401 0.02 -11.93 14.81
CA VAL A 401 -0.65 -12.63 15.92
C VAL A 401 -0.25 -14.11 15.94
N LYS A 402 -0.16 -14.75 14.77
CA LYS A 402 0.22 -16.17 14.67
C LYS A 402 1.66 -16.40 15.12
N HIS A 403 2.62 -15.60 14.66
CA HIS A 403 4.03 -15.70 15.07
C HIS A 403 4.17 -15.58 16.59
N ALA A 404 3.58 -14.54 17.20
CA ALA A 404 3.59 -14.38 18.65
C ALA A 404 2.99 -15.60 19.39
N LYS A 405 1.86 -16.13 18.90
CA LYS A 405 1.25 -17.32 19.48
C LYS A 405 2.14 -18.56 19.35
N TRP A 406 2.60 -18.88 18.14
CA TRP A 406 3.42 -20.06 17.87
C TRP A 406 4.74 -20.04 18.63
N ASP A 407 5.40 -18.87 18.67
CA ASP A 407 6.66 -18.70 19.40
C ASP A 407 6.47 -18.90 20.90
N ARG A 408 5.34 -18.43 21.46
CA ARG A 408 5.01 -18.64 22.86
C ARG A 408 4.75 -20.12 23.18
N GLU A 409 4.03 -20.82 22.31
CA GLU A 409 3.76 -22.25 22.44
C GLU A 409 5.06 -23.07 22.42
N ASP A 410 6.05 -22.66 21.62
CA ASP A 410 7.36 -23.31 21.53
C ASP A 410 8.43 -22.71 22.48
N HIS A 411 8.00 -21.98 23.51
CA HIS A 411 8.86 -21.42 24.57
C HIS A 411 9.99 -20.51 24.05
N TYR A 412 9.71 -19.72 23.02
CA TYR A 412 10.51 -18.56 22.64
C TYR A 412 10.10 -17.31 23.45
N PHE A 413 10.98 -16.32 23.50
CA PHE A 413 10.70 -15.00 24.06
C PHE A 413 9.68 -14.27 23.19
N VAL A 414 8.57 -13.84 23.81
CA VAL A 414 7.44 -13.18 23.16
C VAL A 414 6.98 -12.03 24.05
N PRO A 415 7.40 -10.78 23.77
CA PRO A 415 7.06 -9.64 24.63
C PRO A 415 5.64 -9.11 24.40
N ARG A 416 4.99 -9.50 23.29
CA ARG A 416 3.65 -9.02 22.90
C ARG A 416 2.86 -10.06 22.10
N ASP A 417 1.53 -9.94 22.13
CA ASP A 417 0.60 -10.89 21.50
C ASP A 417 0.43 -10.72 19.99
N CYS A 418 0.96 -9.63 19.45
CA CYS A 418 1.00 -9.36 18.03
C CYS A 418 2.33 -8.71 17.70
N TYR A 419 3.18 -9.40 16.93
CA TYR A 419 4.45 -8.84 16.51
C TYR A 419 4.27 -7.59 15.65
N ASN A 420 5.15 -6.62 15.83
CA ASN A 420 5.09 -5.38 15.08
C ASN A 420 5.65 -5.55 13.66
N SER A 421 5.07 -4.77 12.74
CA SER A 421 5.45 -4.70 11.33
C SER A 421 6.10 -3.35 11.01
N TYR A 422 6.87 -2.83 11.96
CA TYR A 422 7.48 -1.51 11.96
C TYR A 422 8.88 -1.59 12.57
N PHE A 423 9.63 -0.50 12.49
CA PHE A 423 10.94 -0.34 13.13
C PHE A 423 10.86 0.21 14.56
N TYR A 424 9.66 0.22 15.14
CA TYR A 424 9.38 0.69 16.49
C TYR A 424 8.28 -0.16 17.12
N ILE A 425 8.20 -0.12 18.45
CA ILE A 425 7.15 -0.80 19.22
C ILE A 425 5.89 0.08 19.22
N VAL A 426 4.74 -0.45 18.81
CA VAL A 426 3.53 0.37 18.58
C VAL A 426 2.91 0.91 19.87
N GLU A 427 3.12 0.23 20.99
CA GLU A 427 2.71 0.61 22.35
C GLU A 427 3.75 1.45 23.10
N ASP A 428 4.91 1.73 22.49
CA ASP A 428 5.97 2.50 23.15
C ASP A 428 5.62 3.99 23.25
N THR A 429 5.81 4.50 24.47
CA THR A 429 5.52 5.88 24.89
C THR A 429 6.77 6.74 25.00
N SER A 430 7.96 6.15 24.89
CA SER A 430 9.25 6.84 24.99
C SER A 430 9.66 7.54 23.69
N LEU A 431 9.24 7.01 22.53
CA LEU A 431 9.55 7.56 21.21
C LEU A 431 8.57 8.67 20.82
N ASN A 432 9.11 9.81 20.42
CA ASN A 432 8.34 10.92 19.87
C ASN A 432 8.07 10.74 18.36
N VAL A 433 7.39 11.73 17.76
CA VAL A 433 7.05 11.72 16.33
C VAL A 433 8.30 11.70 15.45
N LEU A 434 9.31 12.53 15.76
CA LEU A 434 10.54 12.63 14.97
C LEU A 434 11.38 11.36 15.05
N ASP A 435 11.45 10.72 16.22
CA ASP A 435 12.16 9.45 16.38
C ASP A 435 11.58 8.37 15.46
N LYS A 436 10.25 8.30 15.34
CA LYS A 436 9.59 7.33 14.44
C LYS A 436 9.81 7.67 12.96
N PHE A 437 9.94 8.96 12.60
CA PHE A 437 10.36 9.36 11.25
C PHE A 437 11.80 8.90 10.96
N ARG A 438 12.73 9.04 11.90
CA ARG A 438 14.12 8.56 11.81
C ARG A 438 14.22 7.04 11.66
N LEU A 439 13.48 6.30 12.49
CA LEU A 439 13.45 4.83 12.43
C LEU A 439 12.84 4.29 11.13
N HIS A 440 12.07 5.10 10.40
CA HIS A 440 11.58 4.82 9.05
C HIS A 440 12.34 5.62 7.97
N GLY A 441 13.43 6.28 8.35
CA GLY A 441 14.27 7.10 7.49
C GLY A 441 15.30 6.28 6.72
N ARG A 442 16.10 6.98 5.91
CA ARG A 442 17.03 6.43 4.93
C ARG A 442 17.93 5.34 5.50
N ASP A 443 18.48 5.56 6.68
CA ASP A 443 19.49 4.68 7.29
C ASP A 443 18.91 3.31 7.70
N TYR A 444 17.70 3.29 8.26
CA TYR A 444 17.03 2.06 8.68
C TYR A 444 16.41 1.29 7.53
N VAL A 445 15.91 2.00 6.50
CA VAL A 445 15.26 1.38 5.34
C VAL A 445 16.21 1.13 4.17
N GLU A 446 17.50 1.40 4.31
CA GLU A 446 18.53 1.30 3.27
C GLU A 446 18.46 -0.04 2.51
N HIS A 447 18.38 -1.15 3.24
CA HIS A 447 18.33 -2.50 2.65
C HIS A 447 16.91 -3.03 2.42
N LEU A 448 15.87 -2.22 2.65
CA LEU A 448 14.48 -2.62 2.49
C LEU A 448 13.96 -2.35 1.07
N THR A 449 14.25 -3.28 0.16
CA THR A 449 13.99 -3.12 -1.28
C THR A 449 12.52 -3.25 -1.72
N GLY A 450 11.61 -3.57 -0.80
CA GLY A 450 10.17 -3.71 -1.02
C GLY A 450 9.31 -2.85 -0.09
N GLY A 451 9.93 -2.03 0.76
CA GLY A 451 9.28 -0.97 1.51
C GLY A 451 8.52 -1.35 2.79
N SER A 452 8.22 -0.32 3.57
CA SER A 452 7.47 -0.33 4.83
C SER A 452 6.79 1.03 4.97
N ALA A 453 5.62 1.09 5.59
CA ALA A 453 4.92 2.34 5.83
C ALA A 453 5.05 2.76 7.29
N LEU A 454 5.40 4.03 7.53
CA LEU A 454 5.26 4.62 8.86
C LEU A 454 3.78 4.93 9.14
N HIS A 455 3.23 4.32 10.18
CA HIS A 455 1.89 4.62 10.69
C HIS A 455 1.98 5.56 11.89
N MET A 456 1.99 6.86 11.66
CA MET A 456 2.12 7.85 12.73
C MET A 456 0.77 8.06 13.43
N ASN A 457 0.63 7.56 14.65
CA ASN A 457 -0.62 7.69 15.42
C ASN A 457 -0.60 9.00 16.22
N LEU A 458 -1.64 9.82 16.08
CA LEU A 458 -1.80 11.11 16.76
C LEU A 458 -3.14 11.17 17.50
N GLU A 459 -3.18 11.82 18.66
CA GLU A 459 -4.43 11.99 19.43
C GLU A 459 -5.42 12.93 18.74
N GLU A 460 -4.91 13.92 18.01
CA GLU A 460 -5.69 14.92 17.29
C GLU A 460 -5.01 15.32 15.96
N HIS A 461 -5.79 15.96 15.08
CA HIS A 461 -5.24 16.51 13.85
C HIS A 461 -4.44 17.78 14.14
N LEU A 462 -3.29 17.90 13.49
CA LEU A 462 -2.43 19.07 13.59
C LEU A 462 -2.88 20.20 12.65
N SER A 463 -2.32 21.40 12.85
CA SER A 463 -2.50 22.50 11.90
C SER A 463 -1.86 22.19 10.54
N LYS A 464 -2.29 22.90 9.51
CA LYS A 464 -1.68 22.82 8.17
C LYS A 464 -0.18 23.09 8.22
N GLU A 465 0.26 24.09 8.99
CA GLU A 465 1.67 24.46 9.15
C GLU A 465 2.46 23.35 9.82
N GLN A 466 1.92 22.71 10.86
CA GLN A 466 2.58 21.59 11.55
C GLN A 466 2.74 20.38 10.62
N TYR A 467 1.69 19.98 9.89
CA TYR A 467 1.81 18.91 8.90
C TYR A 467 2.80 19.26 7.80
N ARG A 468 2.86 20.53 7.36
CA ARG A 468 3.81 20.98 6.35
C ARG A 468 5.26 20.85 6.82
N GLN A 469 5.53 21.06 8.11
CA GLN A 469 6.84 20.80 8.70
C GLN A 469 7.14 19.29 8.77
N LEU A 470 6.16 18.45 9.13
CA LEU A 470 6.35 17.00 9.12
C LEU A 470 6.66 16.44 7.71
N LEU A 471 6.14 17.06 6.65
CA LEU A 471 6.55 16.73 5.27
C LEU A 471 8.04 17.05 5.00
N ARG A 472 8.57 18.14 5.59
CA ARG A 472 10.01 18.46 5.50
C ARG A 472 10.86 17.47 6.29
N VAL A 473 10.44 17.15 7.52
CA VAL A 473 11.08 16.11 8.32
C VAL A 473 11.13 14.79 7.54
N ALA A 474 10.03 14.38 6.91
CA ALA A 474 10.00 13.17 6.10
C ALA A 474 11.01 13.24 4.93
N ALA A 475 11.14 14.38 4.25
CA ALA A 475 12.11 14.58 3.18
C ALA A 475 13.56 14.54 3.68
N GLU A 476 13.85 15.19 4.80
CA GLU A 476 15.19 15.28 5.41
C GLU A 476 15.67 13.92 5.91
N GLU A 477 14.82 13.24 6.70
CA GLU A 477 15.10 11.91 7.26
C GLU A 477 15.06 10.81 6.18
N GLY A 478 14.45 11.08 5.01
CA GLY A 478 14.27 10.09 3.95
C GLY A 478 13.18 9.07 4.26
N CYS A 479 12.18 9.44 5.07
CA CYS A 479 10.99 8.63 5.32
C CYS A 479 10.06 8.68 4.11
N ASN A 480 10.18 7.67 3.25
CA ASN A 480 9.60 7.69 1.91
C ASN A 480 8.11 7.31 1.85
N TYR A 481 7.57 6.63 2.87
CA TYR A 481 6.18 6.19 2.84
C TYR A 481 5.54 6.22 4.24
N PHE A 482 4.55 7.08 4.42
CA PHE A 482 3.96 7.32 5.74
C PHE A 482 2.49 7.75 5.67
N THR A 483 1.82 7.70 6.82
CA THR A 483 0.45 8.19 7.01
C THR A 483 0.25 8.65 8.45
N PHE A 484 -0.74 9.52 8.67
CA PHE A 484 -1.17 9.94 10.00
C PHE A 484 -2.50 9.29 10.36
N ASN A 485 -2.56 8.68 11.54
CA ASN A 485 -3.73 7.95 12.03
C ASN A 485 -4.28 8.64 13.28
N ILE A 486 -5.40 9.32 13.09
CA ILE A 486 -6.25 9.83 14.16
C ILE A 486 -7.55 9.00 14.09
N PRO A 487 -8.03 8.40 15.19
CA PRO A 487 -9.25 7.63 15.14
C PRO A 487 -10.47 8.52 14.87
N ASN A 488 -11.20 8.25 13.78
CA ASN A 488 -12.46 8.95 13.49
C ASN A 488 -13.59 8.32 14.31
N THR A 489 -14.36 9.13 15.02
CA THR A 489 -15.47 8.65 15.85
C THR A 489 -16.66 8.27 14.99
N VAL A 490 -17.25 7.11 15.25
CA VAL A 490 -18.49 6.65 14.62
C VAL A 490 -19.52 6.34 15.69
N CYS A 491 -20.67 7.00 15.64
CA CYS A 491 -21.76 6.72 16.57
C CYS A 491 -22.58 5.51 16.10
N ASN A 492 -22.66 4.47 16.92
CA ASN A 492 -23.47 3.27 16.61
C ASN A 492 -24.98 3.54 16.73
N LYS A 493 -25.39 4.60 17.44
CA LYS A 493 -26.79 4.97 17.66
C LYS A 493 -27.40 5.79 16.51
N CYS A 494 -26.73 6.86 16.08
CA CYS A 494 -27.25 7.77 15.05
C CYS A 494 -26.51 7.69 13.71
N GLY A 495 -25.39 6.95 13.63
CA GLY A 495 -24.60 6.82 12.42
C GLY A 495 -23.66 8.00 12.13
N HIS A 496 -23.66 9.06 12.94
CA HIS A 496 -22.77 10.21 12.78
C HIS A 496 -21.29 9.79 12.76
N ILE A 497 -20.52 10.32 11.81
CA ILE A 497 -19.08 10.13 11.70
C ILE A 497 -18.37 11.47 11.86
N ASP A 498 -17.58 11.60 12.93
CA ASP A 498 -16.74 12.76 13.20
C ASP A 498 -15.28 12.40 12.94
N LYS A 499 -14.50 13.32 12.35
CA LYS A 499 -13.08 13.11 12.02
C LYS A 499 -12.14 13.24 13.22
N ARG A 500 -12.67 13.58 14.40
CA ARG A 500 -11.93 13.71 15.65
C ARG A 500 -12.07 12.45 16.51
N TYR A 501 -11.11 12.26 17.40
CA TYR A 501 -11.10 11.18 18.38
C TYR A 501 -11.91 11.54 19.64
N LEU A 502 -13.23 11.52 19.53
CA LEU A 502 -14.16 11.90 20.59
C LEU A 502 -14.56 10.71 21.46
N LYS A 503 -14.99 10.98 22.70
CA LYS A 503 -15.50 9.96 23.65
C LYS A 503 -17.03 9.93 23.75
N GLU A 504 -17.69 10.85 23.05
CA GLU A 504 -19.13 10.99 23.00
C GLU A 504 -19.53 11.55 21.63
N CYS A 505 -20.67 11.12 21.10
CA CYS A 505 -21.19 11.60 19.83
C CYS A 505 -21.63 13.07 19.94
N PRO A 506 -21.12 13.98 19.11
CA PRO A 506 -21.46 15.40 19.18
C PRO A 506 -22.88 15.71 18.69
N GLU A 507 -23.52 14.81 17.94
CA GLU A 507 -24.86 15.00 17.40
C GLU A 507 -25.97 14.52 18.35
N CYS A 508 -25.76 13.40 19.06
CA CYS A 508 -26.81 12.79 19.89
C CYS A 508 -26.42 12.50 21.36
N GLY A 509 -25.19 12.83 21.78
CA GLY A 509 -24.70 12.60 23.15
C GLY A 509 -24.48 11.13 23.52
N SER A 510 -24.57 10.20 22.56
CA SER A 510 -24.35 8.77 22.82
C SER A 510 -22.89 8.46 23.08
N LYS A 511 -22.62 7.62 24.08
CA LYS A 511 -21.30 7.01 24.35
C LYS A 511 -21.12 5.65 23.69
N ASP A 512 -22.15 5.13 23.04
CA ASP A 512 -22.04 3.96 22.17
C ASP A 512 -21.42 4.39 20.84
N ILE A 513 -20.08 4.38 20.84
CA ILE A 513 -19.23 4.81 19.73
C ILE A 513 -18.19 3.74 19.41
N ASP A 514 -17.75 3.75 18.17
CA ASP A 514 -16.66 2.96 17.62
C ASP A 514 -15.70 3.91 16.89
N TYR A 515 -14.55 3.40 16.43
CA TYR A 515 -13.52 4.20 15.79
C TYR A 515 -13.10 3.63 14.44
N LEU A 516 -12.93 4.50 13.44
CA LEU A 516 -12.27 4.15 12.18
C LEU A 516 -10.80 4.55 12.27
N THR A 517 -9.90 3.58 12.09
CA THR A 517 -8.45 3.83 12.07
C THR A 517 -7.73 2.83 11.16
N ARG A 518 -6.43 3.04 10.92
CA ARG A 518 -5.55 2.13 10.18
C ARG A 518 -4.59 1.43 11.14
N ILE A 519 -4.87 0.17 11.45
CA ILE A 519 -3.95 -0.64 12.27
C ILE A 519 -2.76 -1.13 11.42
N ILE A 520 -3.01 -1.59 10.19
CA ILE A 520 -2.02 -2.29 9.36
C ILE A 520 -1.98 -1.87 7.87
N GLY A 521 -2.87 -1.00 7.41
CA GLY A 521 -2.77 -0.47 6.04
C GLY A 521 -3.99 0.29 5.52
N TYR A 522 -5.20 -0.10 5.93
CA TYR A 522 -6.43 0.48 5.43
C TYR A 522 -7.38 0.85 6.58
N MET A 523 -8.27 1.80 6.31
CA MET A 523 -9.17 2.34 7.33
C MET A 523 -10.34 1.37 7.55
N LYS A 524 -10.57 0.97 8.79
CA LYS A 524 -11.66 0.06 9.15
C LYS A 524 -12.10 0.35 10.58
N ARG A 525 -13.35 0.00 10.88
CA ARG A 525 -13.87 0.00 12.26
C ARG A 525 -13.02 -0.91 13.15
N ILE A 526 -12.64 -0.44 14.33
CA ILE A 526 -11.90 -1.25 15.30
C ILE A 526 -12.66 -2.55 15.57
N SER A 527 -13.97 -2.46 15.82
CA SER A 527 -14.82 -3.63 16.09
C SER A 527 -14.82 -4.71 14.99
N ASN A 528 -14.44 -4.34 13.76
CA ASN A 528 -14.44 -5.26 12.62
C ASN A 528 -13.08 -5.96 12.41
N PHE A 529 -12.03 -5.57 13.13
CA PHE A 529 -10.77 -6.31 13.13
C PHE A 529 -10.88 -7.60 13.96
N SER A 530 -9.93 -8.52 13.80
CA SER A 530 -9.84 -9.69 14.67
C SER A 530 -9.67 -9.27 16.13
N GLN A 531 -10.13 -10.08 17.07
CA GLN A 531 -10.07 -9.76 18.50
C GLN A 531 -8.65 -9.36 18.95
N ALA A 532 -7.63 -10.12 18.54
CA ALA A 532 -6.23 -9.80 18.86
C ALA A 532 -5.78 -8.43 18.31
N ARG A 533 -6.31 -8.01 17.17
CA ARG A 533 -6.04 -6.68 16.60
C ARG A 533 -6.82 -5.56 17.29
N GLN A 534 -7.99 -5.85 17.84
CA GLN A 534 -8.70 -4.91 18.70
C GLN A 534 -7.93 -4.65 20.00
N GLU A 535 -7.41 -5.71 20.62
CA GLU A 535 -6.57 -5.63 21.82
C GLU A 535 -5.25 -4.88 21.55
N GLU A 536 -4.61 -5.14 20.40
CA GLU A 536 -3.42 -4.40 19.96
C GLU A 536 -3.71 -2.92 19.71
N ALA A 537 -4.83 -2.60 19.03
CA ALA A 537 -5.25 -1.21 18.82
C ALA A 537 -5.48 -0.45 20.13
N GLY A 538 -6.00 -1.12 21.17
CA GLY A 538 -6.20 -0.54 22.50
C GLY A 538 -4.91 -0.24 23.26
N ARG A 539 -3.78 -0.81 22.86
CA ARG A 539 -2.45 -0.60 23.47
C ARG A 539 -1.58 0.41 22.72
N ARG A 540 -1.94 0.78 21.49
CA ARG A 540 -1.13 1.69 20.67
C ARG A 540 -0.94 3.05 21.34
N PHE A 541 0.27 3.56 21.27
CA PHE A 541 0.57 4.93 21.65
C PHE A 541 0.12 5.89 20.54
N TYR A 542 -0.60 6.95 20.95
CA TYR A 542 -0.99 8.08 20.12
C TYR A 542 -0.28 9.32 20.66
N ALA A 543 0.53 9.99 19.83
CA ALA A 543 1.27 11.16 20.26
C ALA A 543 0.33 12.38 20.36
N ASN A 544 0.49 13.16 21.43
CA ASN A 544 -0.24 14.42 21.59
C ASN A 544 0.45 15.55 20.81
N GLY A 545 -0.30 16.60 20.43
CA GLY A 545 0.18 17.72 19.60
C GLY A 545 1.39 18.48 20.19
N ASP A 546 1.58 18.43 21.50
CA ASP A 546 2.74 19.02 22.17
C ASP A 546 4.06 18.27 21.90
N CYS A 547 4.00 17.00 21.48
CA CYS A 547 5.16 16.18 21.14
C CYS A 547 5.75 16.50 19.75
N VAL A 548 5.15 17.43 19.00
CA VAL A 548 5.61 17.89 17.66
C VAL A 548 6.51 19.14 17.78
N LYS A 549 6.69 19.70 18.98
CA LYS A 549 7.58 20.83 19.22
C LYS A 549 8.99 20.32 19.53
N ALA A 550 9.85 20.28 18.52
CA ALA A 550 11.30 20.30 18.69
C ALA A 550 11.86 21.51 17.94
#